data_AF-A0ABD0JKL5-F1
#
_entry.id   AF-A0ABD0JKL5-F1
#
_cell.length_a   1.000
_cell.length_b   1.000
_cell.length_c   1.000
_cell.angle_alpha   90.00
_cell.angle_beta   90.00
_cell.angle_gamma   90.00
#
_symmetry.space_group_name_H-M   'P 1'
#
loop_
_entity.id
_entity.type
_entity.pdbx_description
1 polymer ?
#
loop_
_entity_poly.entity_id
_entity_poly.type
_entity_poly.pdbx_seq_one_letter_code
_entity_poly.pdbx_strand_id
1 'polypeptide(L)'
;MISEINSLNGIVKAQDKRLHDYEQYGRRNNVRIYGLPEDARNESAHQTGVDVRKFCRGKHGVSLAETDIDIAHRLGSRQQDRHRSVIVKFVKFVRRNVRQQVLKQRRKLKQTGIMVTDDLPPHPSPRSPTAPEGHERCSWHTQLLVS
;
A
#
# COMPACT_ATOMS: atom_id res chain seq x y z
N MET A 1 -16.07 -38.21 3.65
CA MET A 1 -15.54 -37.10 4.50
C MET A 1 -14.23 -36.54 3.98
N ILE A 2 -13.15 -37.33 3.86
CA ILE A 2 -11.85 -36.81 3.37
C ILE A 2 -11.93 -36.31 1.91
N SER A 3 -12.71 -36.96 1.06
CA SER A 3 -12.97 -36.54 -0.33
C SER A 3 -13.66 -35.18 -0.43
N GLU A 4 -14.69 -34.96 0.39
CA GLU A 4 -15.44 -33.70 0.49
C GLU A 4 -14.51 -32.55 0.92
N ILE A 5 -13.69 -32.79 1.96
CA ILE A 5 -12.72 -31.82 2.48
C ILE A 5 -11.69 -31.44 1.40
N ASN A 6 -11.21 -32.42 0.62
CA ASN A 6 -10.28 -32.15 -0.47
C ASN A 6 -10.92 -31.34 -1.60
N SER A 7 -12.18 -31.62 -1.94
CA SER A 7 -12.95 -30.87 -2.94
C SER A 7 -13.15 -29.42 -2.51
N LEU A 8 -13.60 -29.20 -1.27
CA LEU A 8 -13.79 -27.86 -0.69
C LEU A 8 -12.49 -27.07 -0.64
N ASN A 9 -11.38 -27.70 -0.22
CA ASN A 9 -10.06 -27.06 -0.25
C ASN A 9 -9.62 -26.67 -1.67
N GLY A 10 -9.97 -27.47 -2.67
CA GLY A 10 -9.75 -27.14 -4.07
C GLY A 10 -10.51 -25.89 -4.51
N ILE A 11 -11.78 -25.77 -4.13
CA ILE A 11 -12.63 -24.62 -4.44
C ILE A 11 -12.10 -23.36 -3.75
N VAL A 12 -11.74 -23.44 -2.47
CA VAL A 12 -11.19 -22.31 -1.71
C VAL A 12 -9.91 -21.79 -2.36
N LYS A 13 -8.98 -22.68 -2.75
CA LYS A 13 -7.75 -22.29 -3.47
C LYS A 13 -8.05 -21.63 -4.82
N ALA A 14 -9.03 -22.14 -5.56
CA ALA A 14 -9.43 -21.57 -6.84
C ALA A 14 -10.06 -20.17 -6.69
N GLN A 15 -10.87 -19.96 -5.65
CA GLN A 15 -11.46 -18.66 -5.32
C GLN A 15 -10.39 -17.66 -4.87
N ASP A 16 -9.44 -18.09 -4.02
CA ASP A 16 -8.33 -17.25 -3.57
C ASP A 16 -7.47 -16.76 -4.75
N LYS A 17 -7.19 -17.64 -5.70
CA LYS A 17 -6.50 -17.28 -6.95
C LYS A 17 -7.28 -16.24 -7.76
N ARG A 18 -8.59 -16.43 -7.95
CA ARG A 18 -9.45 -15.48 -8.67
C ARG A 18 -9.49 -14.12 -7.99
N LEU A 19 -9.61 -14.09 -6.67
CA LEU A 19 -9.60 -12.85 -5.89
C LEU A 19 -8.26 -12.13 -6.05
N HIS A 20 -7.14 -12.86 -5.95
CA HIS A 20 -5.82 -12.30 -6.17
C HIS A 20 -5.67 -11.70 -7.57
N ASP A 21 -6.13 -12.40 -8.60
CA ASP A 21 -6.09 -11.90 -9.99
C ASP A 21 -6.91 -10.61 -10.15
N TYR A 22 -8.09 -10.54 -9.52
CA TYR A 22 -8.92 -9.33 -9.52
C TYR A 22 -8.27 -8.17 -8.77
N GLU A 23 -7.67 -8.43 -7.60
CA GLU A 23 -6.94 -7.42 -6.85
C GLU A 23 -5.75 -6.90 -7.64
N GLN A 24 -4.97 -7.79 -8.25
CA GLN A 24 -3.82 -7.43 -9.08
C GLN A 24 -4.26 -6.58 -10.27
N TYR A 25 -5.36 -6.94 -10.93
CA TYR A 25 -5.92 -6.16 -12.03
C TYR A 25 -6.40 -4.77 -11.58
N GLY A 26 -7.03 -4.68 -10.41
CA GLY A 26 -7.50 -3.43 -9.82
C GLY A 26 -6.36 -2.50 -9.42
N ARG A 27 -5.29 -3.03 -8.80
CA ARG A 27 -4.15 -2.24 -8.31
C ARG A 27 -3.06 -2.00 -9.34
N ARG A 28 -3.17 -2.57 -10.54
CA ARG A 28 -2.20 -2.40 -11.64
C ARG A 28 -1.90 -0.93 -12.00
N ASN A 29 -2.83 -0.02 -11.70
CA ASN A 29 -2.66 1.43 -11.94
C ASN A 29 -2.35 2.23 -10.68
N ASN A 30 -2.17 1.57 -9.54
CA ASN A 30 -1.83 2.19 -8.26
C ASN A 30 -0.33 2.20 -8.03
N VAL A 31 0.22 3.33 -7.62
CA VAL A 31 1.61 3.49 -7.19
C VAL A 31 1.61 3.86 -5.73
N ARG A 32 2.51 3.26 -4.97
CA ARG A 32 2.70 3.55 -3.57
C ARG A 32 3.97 4.37 -3.35
N ILE A 33 3.80 5.52 -2.70
CA ILE A 33 4.88 6.45 -2.38
C ILE A 33 5.09 6.44 -0.87
N TYR A 34 6.33 6.28 -0.42
CA TYR A 34 6.72 6.27 0.99
C TYR A 34 7.64 7.45 1.29
N GLY A 35 7.51 8.04 2.47
CA GLY A 35 8.37 9.14 2.92
C GLY A 35 8.01 10.51 2.33
N LEU A 36 6.85 10.65 1.70
CA LEU A 36 6.36 11.97 1.27
C LEU A 36 5.98 12.79 2.52
N PRO A 37 6.56 13.99 2.74
CA PRO A 37 6.25 14.82 3.90
C PRO A 37 4.76 15.05 4.09
N GLU A 38 4.30 15.13 5.34
CA GLU A 38 2.91 15.44 5.70
C GLU A 38 2.86 16.80 6.39
N ASP A 39 2.22 17.77 5.76
CA ASP A 39 2.13 19.14 6.28
C ASP A 39 0.91 19.31 7.19
N ALA A 40 -0.21 18.63 6.89
CA ALA A 40 -1.46 18.80 7.62
C ALA A 40 -1.92 17.53 8.37
N ARG A 41 -2.65 17.73 9.48
CA ARG A 41 -3.20 16.64 10.32
C ARG A 41 -4.30 15.84 9.59
N ASN A 42 -5.06 16.51 8.72
CA ASN A 42 -6.15 15.91 7.95
C ASN A 42 -6.08 16.40 6.49
N GLU A 43 -5.22 15.76 5.69
CA GLU A 43 -5.09 16.08 4.27
C GLU A 43 -6.29 15.50 3.50
N SER A 44 -6.98 16.34 2.73
CA SER A 44 -7.97 15.87 1.76
C SER A 44 -7.27 15.11 0.62
N ALA A 45 -8.00 14.24 -0.06
CA ALA A 45 -7.50 13.53 -1.25
C ALA A 45 -6.97 14.51 -2.32
N HIS A 46 -7.60 15.67 -2.45
CA HIS A 46 -7.18 16.71 -3.38
C HIS A 46 -5.82 17.33 -2.99
N GLN A 47 -5.62 17.66 -1.70
CA GLN A 47 -4.34 18.19 -1.19
C GLN A 47 -3.21 17.17 -1.37
N THR A 48 -3.49 15.90 -1.06
CA THR A 48 -2.54 14.80 -1.28
C THR A 48 -2.13 14.71 -2.76
N GLY A 49 -3.08 14.88 -3.69
CA GLY A 49 -2.80 14.93 -5.13
C GLY A 49 -1.89 16.09 -5.54
N VAL A 50 -2.09 17.28 -4.95
CA VAL A 50 -1.24 18.45 -5.18
C VAL A 50 0.20 18.19 -4.72
N ASP A 51 0.39 17.57 -3.57
CA ASP A 51 1.73 17.30 -3.04
C ASP A 51 2.46 16.21 -3.82
N VAL A 52 1.74 15.18 -4.28
CA VAL A 52 2.27 14.20 -5.23
C VAL A 52 2.72 14.90 -6.52
N ARG A 53 1.93 15.82 -7.06
CA ARG A 53 2.30 16.57 -8.27
C ARG A 53 3.55 17.44 -8.07
N LYS A 54 3.63 18.15 -6.93
CA LYS A 54 4.84 18.94 -6.57
C LYS A 54 6.07 18.03 -6.46
N PHE A 55 5.94 16.88 -5.80
CA PHE A 55 7.00 15.89 -5.67
C PHE A 55 7.45 15.35 -7.04
N CYS A 56 6.51 14.99 -7.90
CA CYS A 56 6.79 14.49 -9.25
C CYS A 56 7.51 15.54 -10.11
N ARG A 57 7.08 16.80 -10.06
CA ARG A 57 7.73 17.88 -10.81
C ARG A 57 9.14 18.18 -10.29
N GLY A 58 9.32 18.26 -8.98
CA GLY A 58 10.59 18.65 -8.36
C GLY A 58 11.64 17.54 -8.34
N LYS A 59 11.36 16.44 -7.62
CA LYS A 59 12.36 15.37 -7.38
C LYS A 59 12.39 14.32 -8.47
N HIS A 60 11.26 14.12 -9.16
CA HIS A 60 11.12 13.05 -10.14
C HIS A 60 11.43 13.51 -11.56
N GLY A 61 11.10 14.77 -11.89
CA GLY A 61 11.22 15.33 -13.23
C GLY A 61 10.09 14.89 -14.17
N VAL A 62 8.92 14.52 -13.63
CA VAL A 62 7.70 14.24 -14.39
C VAL A 62 6.71 15.38 -14.18
N SER A 63 6.23 15.97 -15.27
CA SER A 63 5.09 16.88 -15.20
C SER A 63 3.81 16.05 -15.17
N LEU A 64 3.06 16.11 -14.07
CA LEU A 64 1.73 15.51 -13.94
C LEU A 64 0.69 16.65 -13.96
N ALA A 65 -0.35 16.53 -14.78
CA ALA A 65 -1.54 17.36 -14.66
C ALA A 65 -2.50 16.76 -13.61
N GLU A 66 -3.50 17.55 -13.21
CA GLU A 66 -4.49 17.09 -12.24
C GLU A 66 -5.33 15.93 -12.77
N THR A 67 -5.63 15.96 -14.07
CA THR A 67 -6.40 14.91 -14.75
C THR A 67 -5.65 13.57 -14.84
N ASP A 68 -4.35 13.53 -14.54
CA ASP A 68 -3.55 12.30 -14.52
C ASP A 68 -3.86 11.42 -13.32
N ILE A 69 -4.26 12.04 -12.21
CA ILE A 69 -4.50 11.41 -10.92
C ILE A 69 -6.01 11.23 -10.77
N ASP A 70 -6.44 9.98 -10.63
CA ASP A 70 -7.84 9.65 -10.34
C ASP A 70 -8.11 9.91 -8.85
N ILE A 71 -7.33 9.26 -7.98
CA ILE A 71 -7.44 9.40 -6.53
C ILE A 71 -6.04 9.33 -5.92
N ALA A 72 -5.74 10.23 -4.98
CA ALA A 72 -4.57 10.14 -4.12
C ALA A 72 -5.02 10.24 -2.66
N HIS A 73 -4.60 9.29 -1.82
CA HIS A 73 -4.88 9.33 -0.39
C HIS A 73 -3.77 8.69 0.44
N ARG A 74 -3.64 9.14 1.69
CA ARG A 74 -2.71 8.58 2.68
C ARG A 74 -3.29 7.30 3.25
N LEU A 75 -2.43 6.30 3.47
CA LEU A 75 -2.79 5.03 4.09
C LEU A 75 -2.25 4.91 5.52
N GLY A 76 -3.09 4.34 6.39
CA GLY A 76 -2.73 3.99 7.76
C GLY A 76 -2.87 5.13 8.76
N SER A 77 -2.67 4.80 10.03
CA SER A 77 -2.70 5.76 11.14
C SER A 77 -1.44 6.61 11.16
N ARG A 78 -1.57 7.86 11.60
CA ARG A 78 -0.43 8.79 11.72
C ARG A 78 0.56 8.25 12.76
N GLN A 79 1.84 8.29 12.43
CA GLN A 79 2.93 8.04 13.38
C GLN A 79 3.74 9.32 13.56
N GLN A 80 4.21 9.55 14.78
CA GLN A 80 4.96 10.76 15.14
C GLN A 80 6.33 10.82 14.45
N ASP A 81 6.90 9.64 14.16
CA ASP A 81 8.26 9.46 13.64
C ASP A 81 8.29 9.06 12.15
N ARG A 82 7.12 8.89 11.50
CA ARG A 82 7.06 8.41 10.11
C ARG A 82 5.91 8.99 9.32
N HIS A 83 6.21 9.47 8.12
CA HIS A 83 5.20 9.86 7.13
C HIS A 83 4.43 8.64 6.59
N ARG A 84 3.10 8.76 6.50
CA ARG A 84 2.22 7.73 5.94
C ARG A 84 2.48 7.57 4.44
N SER A 85 2.36 6.33 3.97
CA SER A 85 2.45 6.03 2.55
C SER A 85 1.24 6.59 1.80
N VAL A 86 1.45 7.16 0.63
CA VAL A 86 0.39 7.60 -0.27
C VAL A 86 0.13 6.51 -1.31
N ILE A 87 -1.13 6.16 -1.52
CA ILE A 87 -1.56 5.47 -2.73
C ILE A 87 -2.03 6.52 -3.73
N VAL A 88 -1.48 6.43 -4.94
CA VAL A 88 -1.86 7.23 -6.09
C VAL A 88 -2.41 6.30 -7.15
N LYS A 89 -3.68 6.48 -7.50
CA LYS A 89 -4.33 5.79 -8.61
C LYS A 89 -4.28 6.68 -9.84
N PHE A 90 -3.68 6.17 -10.91
CA PHE A 90 -3.65 6.86 -12.20
C PHE A 90 -4.85 6.46 -13.07
N VAL A 91 -5.28 7.36 -13.94
CA VAL A 91 -6.40 7.11 -14.86
C VAL A 91 -6.07 5.95 -15.82
N LYS A 92 -6.93 4.92 -15.80
CA LYS A 92 -6.73 3.55 -16.29
C LYS A 92 -6.31 3.38 -17.76
N PHE A 93 -6.66 4.33 -18.64
CA PHE A 93 -6.62 4.11 -20.09
C PHE A 93 -5.65 5.01 -20.87
N VAL A 94 -5.56 6.31 -20.56
CA VAL A 94 -4.77 7.24 -21.39
C VAL A 94 -3.29 7.26 -20.96
N ARG A 95 -2.96 6.84 -19.73
CA ARG A 95 -1.72 7.27 -19.07
C ARG A 95 -0.90 6.19 -18.37
N ARG A 96 -1.00 4.92 -18.81
CA ARG A 96 -0.04 3.86 -18.42
C ARG A 96 1.42 4.31 -18.63
N ASN A 97 1.68 5.10 -19.66
CA ASN A 97 3.01 5.66 -19.95
C ASN A 97 3.51 6.56 -18.82
N VAL A 98 2.62 7.35 -18.21
CA VAL A 98 2.96 8.25 -17.10
C VAL A 98 3.35 7.44 -15.85
N ARG A 99 2.55 6.41 -15.51
CA ARG A 99 2.93 5.46 -14.45
C ARG A 99 4.31 4.85 -14.72
N GLN A 100 4.54 4.35 -15.93
CA GLN A 100 5.83 3.75 -16.30
C GLN A 100 6.99 4.76 -16.23
N GLN A 101 6.77 6.02 -16.61
CA GLN A 101 7.78 7.08 -16.48
C GLN A 101 8.13 7.34 -15.01
N VAL A 102 7.13 7.41 -14.13
CA VAL A 102 7.33 7.52 -12.67
C VAL A 102 8.08 6.29 -12.13
N LEU A 103 7.75 5.07 -12.55
CA LEU A 103 8.50 3.89 -12.09
C LEU A 103 9.93 3.85 -12.64
N LYS A 104 10.15 4.30 -13.88
CA LYS A 104 11.47 4.32 -14.52
C LYS A 104 12.41 5.32 -13.84
N GLN A 105 11.90 6.50 -13.50
CA GLN A 105 12.69 7.59 -12.96
C GLN A 105 12.90 7.48 -11.44
N ARG A 106 12.26 6.52 -10.74
CA ARG A 106 12.44 6.32 -9.28
C ARG A 106 13.88 6.14 -8.84
N ARG A 107 14.76 5.71 -9.75
CA ARG A 107 16.22 5.59 -9.51
C ARG A 107 16.86 6.90 -9.07
N LYS A 108 16.27 8.05 -9.45
CA LYS A 108 16.72 9.39 -9.05
C LYS A 108 16.45 9.69 -7.56
N LEU A 109 15.58 8.93 -6.89
CA LEU A 109 15.13 9.20 -5.53
C LEU A 109 16.03 8.59 -4.44
N LYS A 110 17.07 7.83 -4.80
CA LYS A 110 17.89 7.04 -3.86
C LYS A 110 18.45 7.84 -2.68
N GLN A 111 18.76 9.13 -2.86
CA GLN A 111 19.35 9.98 -1.83
C GLN A 111 18.31 10.80 -1.04
N THR A 112 17.02 10.67 -1.37
CA THR A 112 15.97 11.56 -0.85
C THR A 112 15.16 10.96 0.29
N GLY A 113 15.43 9.71 0.69
CA GLY A 113 14.64 8.97 1.69
C GLY A 113 13.22 8.59 1.24
N ILE A 114 12.83 8.93 0.01
CA ILE A 114 11.51 8.68 -0.57
C ILE A 114 11.57 7.45 -1.48
N MET A 115 10.64 6.53 -1.30
CA MET A 115 10.56 5.30 -2.08
C MET A 115 9.26 5.24 -2.88
N VAL A 116 9.35 4.84 -4.15
CA VAL A 116 8.21 4.66 -5.04
C VAL A 116 8.18 3.22 -5.53
N THR A 117 7.06 2.52 -5.27
CA THR A 117 6.90 1.09 -5.56
C THR A 117 5.55 0.83 -6.22
N ASP A 118 5.49 -0.26 -6.98
CA ASP A 118 4.21 -0.79 -7.46
C ASP A 118 3.35 -1.26 -6.28
N ASP A 119 2.07 -0.91 -6.31
CA ASP A 119 1.09 -1.42 -5.35
C ASP A 119 0.54 -2.76 -5.86
N LEU A 120 1.31 -3.83 -5.69
CA LEU A 120 0.86 -5.19 -6.02
C LEU A 120 0.31 -5.87 -4.76
N PRO A 121 -0.76 -6.68 -4.88
CA PRO A 121 -1.18 -7.51 -3.76
C PRO A 121 -0.03 -8.46 -3.37
N PRO A 122 0.15 -8.75 -2.07
CA PRO A 122 1.12 -9.72 -1.63
C PRO A 122 0.82 -11.07 -2.27
N HIS A 123 1.86 -11.82 -2.66
CA HIS A 123 1.67 -13.20 -3.10
C HIS A 123 0.90 -13.96 -2.01
N PRO A 124 -0.11 -14.77 -2.35
CA PRO A 124 -0.79 -15.60 -1.37
C PRO A 124 0.24 -16.57 -0.77
N SER A 125 0.79 -16.23 0.39
CA SER A 125 1.57 -17.18 1.16
C SER A 125 0.59 -18.24 1.67
N PRO A 126 0.95 -19.54 1.67
CA PRO A 126 0.14 -20.51 2.39
C PRO A 126 -0.07 -19.96 3.80
N ARG A 127 -1.33 -19.82 4.22
CA ARG A 127 -1.65 -19.35 5.58
C ARG A 127 -0.82 -20.23 6.51
N SER A 128 0.09 -19.63 7.28
CA SER A 128 0.75 -20.34 8.37
C SER A 128 -0.37 -20.99 9.17
N PRO A 129 -0.31 -22.30 9.47
CA PRO A 129 -1.33 -22.95 10.26
C PRO A 129 -1.58 -22.07 11.48
N THR A 130 -2.83 -21.63 11.62
CA THR A 130 -3.27 -20.73 12.67
C THR A 130 -2.68 -21.23 13.99
N ALA A 131 -1.93 -20.36 14.67
CA ALA A 131 -1.48 -20.64 16.02
C ALA A 131 -2.70 -21.15 16.82
N PRO A 132 -2.57 -22.24 17.58
CA PRO A 132 -3.71 -22.81 18.28
C PRO A 132 -4.35 -21.73 19.15
N GLU A 133 -5.63 -21.47 18.91
CA GLU A 133 -6.45 -20.65 19.78
C GLU A 133 -6.50 -21.32 21.16
N GLY A 134 -5.78 -20.76 22.11
CA GLY A 134 -5.84 -21.16 23.52
C GLY A 134 -4.47 -21.24 24.17
N HIS A 135 -4.03 -20.15 24.79
CA HIS A 135 -3.79 -20.10 26.23
C HIS A 135 -3.41 -18.67 26.66
N GLU A 136 -4.24 -18.15 27.56
CA GLU A 136 -3.91 -17.21 28.65
C GLU A 136 -3.32 -15.83 28.28
N ARG A 137 -4.17 -14.81 28.48
CA ARG A 137 -3.75 -13.44 28.70
C ARG A 137 -2.84 -13.40 29.93
N CYS A 138 -1.52 -13.31 29.73
CA CYS A 138 -0.62 -12.88 30.79
C CYS A 138 -0.97 -11.45 31.20
N SER A 139 -1.64 -11.34 32.34
CA SER A 139 -1.84 -10.11 33.10
C SER A 139 -0.46 -9.57 33.51
N TRP A 140 -0.04 -8.48 32.88
CA TRP A 140 1.06 -7.67 33.41
C TRP A 140 0.51 -6.87 34.60
N HIS A 141 0.63 -7.43 35.81
CA HIS A 141 0.56 -6.64 37.03
C HIS A 141 1.93 -5.98 37.22
N THR A 142 1.99 -4.71 36.89
CA THR A 142 3.06 -3.80 37.31
C THR A 142 2.96 -3.62 38.82
N GLN A 143 3.90 -4.16 39.58
CA GLN A 143 4.12 -3.72 40.96
C GLN A 143 5.42 -2.94 41.01
N LEU A 144 5.25 -1.62 41.00
CA LEU A 144 6.27 -0.63 41.30
C LEU A 144 6.64 -0.68 42.79
N LEU A 145 7.94 -0.48 43.04
CA LEU A 145 8.63 -0.04 44.26
C LEU A 145 7.77 0.38 45.47
N VAL A 146 8.16 -0.11 46.65
CA VAL A 146 8.30 0.73 47.85
C VAL A 146 9.61 0.37 48.57
N SER A 147 10.40 1.42 48.77
CA SER A 147 11.51 1.72 49.70
C SER A 147 12.22 0.62 50.49
#